data_AF-A0A5R9IKB5-F1
#
_entry.id   AF-A0A5R9IKB5-F1
#
_cell.length_a   1.000
_cell.length_b   1.000
_cell.length_c   1.000
_cell.angle_alpha   90.00
_cell.angle_beta   90.00
_cell.angle_gamma   90.00
#
_symmetry.space_group_name_H-M   'P 1'
#
loop_
_entity.id
_entity.type
_entity.pdbx_description
1 polymer ?
#
loop_
_entity_poly.entity_id
_entity_poly.type
_entity_poly.pdbx_seq_one_letter_code
_entity_poly.pdbx_strand_id
1 'polypeptide(L)'
;MYYLNALLKNEVHPTEINLFIWDCFEEWNVLKVTDDTPNNARERVFWHLLHELKLGSGSLNDLDNDWNLKFEIEACMEFLQGQGRYPIHCVGWRPV
;
A
#
# COMPACT_ATOMS: atom_id res chain seq x y z
N MET A 1 -2.57 -2.73 8.37
CA MET A 1 -2.38 -1.32 8.78
C MET A 1 -1.39 -1.11 9.90
N TYR A 2 -1.26 -2.05 10.84
CA TYR A 2 -0.31 -1.91 11.95
C TYR A 2 1.13 -1.60 11.48
N TYR A 3 1.65 -2.34 10.49
CA TYR A 3 2.99 -2.10 9.92
C TYR A 3 3.18 -0.71 9.31
N LEU A 4 2.19 -0.22 8.56
CA LEU A 4 2.29 1.10 7.92
C LEU A 4 2.15 2.25 8.92
N ASN A 5 1.30 2.09 9.93
CA ASN A 5 1.25 3.03 11.05
C ASN A 5 2.58 3.07 11.82
N ALA A 6 3.19 1.90 12.05
CA ALA A 6 4.51 1.82 12.67
C ALA A 6 5.59 2.47 11.78
N LEU A 7 5.52 2.30 10.46
CA LEU A 7 6.42 2.96 9.51
C LEU A 7 6.32 4.48 9.60
N LEU A 8 5.11 5.03 9.55
CA LEU A 8 4.89 6.49 9.63
C LEU A 8 5.37 7.09 10.96
N LYS A 9 5.44 6.28 12.02
CA LYS A 9 5.96 6.66 13.34
C LYS A 9 7.45 6.37 13.51
N ASN A 10 8.14 5.87 12.48
CA ASN A 10 9.53 5.41 12.56
C ASN A 10 9.75 4.31 13.63
N GLU A 11 8.73 3.50 13.92
CA GLU A 11 8.76 2.40 14.90
C GLU A 11 9.21 1.06 14.26
N VAL A 12 9.32 1.02 12.93
CA VAL A 12 9.72 -0.18 12.18
C VAL A 12 10.66 0.19 11.03
N HIS A 13 11.61 -0.71 10.73
CA HIS A 13 12.52 -0.52 9.61
C HIS A 13 11.80 -0.77 8.26
N PRO A 14 12.07 0.01 7.20
CA PRO A 14 11.41 -0.16 5.89
C PRO A 14 11.55 -1.53 5.23
N THR A 15 12.55 -2.33 5.64
CA THR A 15 12.68 -3.73 5.20
C THR A 15 11.49 -4.59 5.60
N GLU A 16 10.87 -4.32 6.75
CA GLU A 16 9.67 -5.03 7.21
C GLU A 16 8.48 -4.78 6.27
N ILE A 17 8.41 -3.59 5.67
CA ILE A 17 7.38 -3.26 4.68
C ILE A 17 7.59 -4.06 3.39
N ASN A 18 8.85 -4.25 2.99
CA ASN A 18 9.15 -5.10 1.84
C ASN A 18 8.75 -6.56 2.08
N LEU A 19 8.97 -7.10 3.28
CA LEU A 19 8.52 -8.44 3.65
C LEU A 19 6.99 -8.53 3.64
N PHE A 20 6.31 -7.58 4.27
CA PHE A 20 4.84 -7.50 4.27
C PHE A 20 4.24 -7.47 2.85
N ILE A 21 4.84 -6.73 1.92
CA ILE A 21 4.38 -6.69 0.51
C ILE A 21 4.51 -8.07 -0.13
N TRP A 22 5.64 -8.76 0.08
CA TRP A 22 5.85 -10.10 -0.47
C TRP A 22 4.87 -11.11 0.13
N ASP A 23 4.64 -11.07 1.43
CA ASP A 23 3.63 -11.92 2.09
C ASP A 23 2.24 -11.72 1.48
N CYS A 24 1.84 -10.46 1.21
CA CYS A 24 0.57 -10.16 0.55
C CYS A 24 0.49 -10.75 -0.87
N PHE A 25 1.59 -10.72 -1.63
CA PHE A 25 1.62 -11.32 -2.97
C PHE A 25 1.57 -12.85 -2.92
N GLU A 26 2.24 -13.47 -1.95
CA GLU A 26 2.19 -14.92 -1.75
C GLU A 26 0.78 -15.38 -1.38
N GLU A 27 0.12 -14.70 -0.42
CA GLU A 27 -1.27 -14.97 -0.05
C GLU A 27 -2.22 -14.77 -1.23
N TRP A 28 -2.03 -13.70 -2.01
CA TRP A 28 -2.85 -13.42 -3.18
C TRP A 28 -2.72 -14.48 -4.28
N ASN A 29 -1.50 -14.94 -4.54
CA ASN A 29 -1.22 -15.93 -5.58
C ASN A 29 -1.93 -17.28 -5.33
N VAL A 30 -2.19 -17.63 -4.06
CA VAL A 30 -2.95 -18.84 -3.69
C VAL A 30 -4.39 -18.81 -4.20
N LEU A 31 -4.97 -17.62 -4.38
CA LEU A 31 -6.36 -17.44 -4.82
C LEU A 31 -6.57 -17.73 -6.32
N LYS A 32 -5.49 -17.86 -7.11
CA LYS A 32 -5.53 -18.19 -8.55
C LYS A 32 -6.51 -17.31 -9.34
N VAL A 33 -6.48 -16.01 -9.06
CA VAL A 33 -7.36 -15.03 -9.68
C VAL A 33 -6.94 -14.83 -11.14
N THR A 34 -7.89 -14.90 -12.07
CA THR A 34 -7.61 -14.81 -13.52
C THR A 34 -8.05 -13.49 -14.15
N ASP A 35 -8.71 -12.63 -13.39
CA ASP A 35 -9.20 -11.31 -13.81
C ASP A 35 -8.40 -10.26 -13.04
N ASP A 36 -7.89 -9.24 -13.71
CA ASP A 36 -7.10 -8.16 -13.10
C ASP A 36 -7.98 -7.03 -12.55
N THR A 37 -9.30 -7.08 -12.78
CA THR A 37 -10.24 -6.05 -12.34
C THR A 37 -10.53 -6.16 -10.83
N PRO A 38 -10.21 -5.12 -10.02
CA PRO A 38 -10.57 -5.11 -8.60
C PRO A 38 -12.09 -5.16 -8.41
N ASN A 39 -12.57 -5.94 -7.45
CA ASN A 39 -14.01 -6.14 -7.22
C ASN A 39 -14.69 -4.88 -6.68
N ASN A 40 -13.96 -4.03 -5.97
CA ASN A 40 -14.49 -2.81 -5.37
C ASN A 40 -13.41 -1.74 -5.14
N ALA A 41 -13.84 -0.53 -4.74
CA ALA A 41 -12.94 0.58 -4.47
C ALA A 41 -11.94 0.30 -3.34
N ARG A 42 -12.33 -0.49 -2.33
CA ARG A 42 -11.44 -0.84 -1.20
C ARG A 42 -10.30 -1.73 -1.67
N GLU A 43 -10.58 -2.74 -2.48
CA GLU A 43 -9.57 -3.61 -3.09
C GLU A 43 -8.65 -2.80 -4.01
N ARG A 44 -9.22 -1.91 -4.83
CA ARG A 44 -8.44 -1.02 -5.70
C ARG A 44 -7.46 -0.15 -4.89
N VAL A 45 -7.92 0.50 -3.82
CA VAL A 45 -7.04 1.32 -2.97
C VAL A 45 -5.99 0.48 -2.25
N PHE A 46 -6.32 -0.76 -1.86
CA PHE A 46 -5.35 -1.67 -1.28
C PHE A 46 -4.19 -1.99 -2.25
N TRP A 47 -4.51 -2.33 -3.51
CA TRP A 47 -3.47 -2.60 -4.51
C TRP A 47 -2.68 -1.36 -4.89
N HIS A 48 -3.33 -0.20 -4.94
CA HIS A 48 -2.65 1.06 -5.15
C HIS A 48 -1.65 1.37 -4.03
N LEU A 49 -2.04 1.16 -2.77
CA LEU A 49 -1.13 1.33 -1.63
C LEU A 49 0.10 0.42 -1.73
N LEU A 50 -0.08 -0.87 -2.07
CA LEU A 50 1.04 -1.78 -2.26
C LEU A 50 1.96 -1.33 -3.41
N HIS A 51 1.37 -0.82 -4.50
CA HIS A 51 2.11 -0.25 -5.63
C HIS A 51 2.96 0.95 -5.22
N GLU A 52 2.38 1.93 -4.53
CA GLU A 52 3.11 3.12 -4.05
C GLU A 52 4.25 2.75 -3.09
N LEU A 53 4.01 1.81 -2.17
CA LEU A 53 5.05 1.33 -1.26
C LEU A 53 6.19 0.61 -1.98
N LYS A 54 5.88 -0.16 -3.03
CA LYS A 54 6.89 -0.89 -3.80
C LYS A 54 7.72 0.05 -4.67
N LEU A 55 7.09 0.99 -5.36
CA LEU A 55 7.77 2.03 -6.14
C LEU A 55 8.61 2.94 -5.25
N GLY A 56 8.04 3.38 -4.14
CA GLY A 56 8.69 4.24 -3.15
C GLY A 56 9.70 3.52 -2.27
N SER A 57 9.92 2.21 -2.44
CA SER A 57 10.73 1.38 -1.53
C SER A 57 12.15 1.88 -1.28
N GLY A 58 12.77 2.57 -2.25
CA GLY A 58 14.08 3.23 -2.08
C GLY A 58 14.03 4.50 -1.22
N SER A 59 12.89 5.19 -1.20
CA SER A 59 12.61 6.42 -0.45
C SER A 59 12.01 6.16 0.94
N LEU A 60 11.54 4.94 1.23
CA LEU A 60 10.95 4.61 2.54
C LEU A 60 11.94 4.78 3.72
N ASN A 61 13.25 4.73 3.47
CA ASN A 61 14.28 5.03 4.48
C ASN A 61 14.36 6.53 4.83
N ASP A 62 13.77 7.39 4.02
CA ASP A 62 13.77 8.85 4.17
C ASP A 62 12.36 9.43 3.93
N LEU A 63 11.34 8.73 4.45
CA LEU A 63 9.93 9.07 4.23
C LEU A 63 9.56 10.47 4.75
N ASP A 64 10.30 11.00 5.72
CA ASP A 64 10.10 12.35 6.24
C ASP A 64 10.49 13.47 5.25
N ASN A 65 11.34 13.16 4.25
CA ASN A 65 11.69 14.06 3.16
C ASN A 65 10.86 13.81 1.87
N ASP A 66 10.18 12.67 1.77
CA ASP A 66 9.29 12.34 0.65
C ASP A 66 7.82 12.56 1.02
N TRP A 67 7.43 13.84 1.08
CA TRP A 67 6.07 14.23 1.49
C TRP A 67 5.00 13.72 0.53
N ASN A 68 5.32 13.50 -0.74
CA ASN A 68 4.37 12.97 -1.71
C ASN A 68 4.05 11.51 -1.37
N LEU A 69 5.06 10.67 -1.18
CA LEU A 69 4.87 9.28 -0.81
C LEU A 69 4.17 9.15 0.54
N LYS A 70 4.57 9.97 1.53
CA LYS A 70 3.95 9.99 2.86
C LYS A 70 2.46 10.33 2.78
N PHE A 71 2.11 11.38 2.02
CA PHE A 71 0.73 11.80 1.81
C PHE A 71 -0.11 10.71 1.12
N GLU A 72 0.42 10.06 0.07
CA GLU A 72 -0.30 9.00 -0.62
C GLU A 72 -0.55 7.77 0.28
N ILE A 73 0.45 7.39 1.09
CA ILE A 73 0.30 6.31 2.09
C ILE A 73 -0.80 6.67 3.10
N GLU A 74 -0.77 7.88 3.66
CA GLU A 74 -1.76 8.37 4.61
C GLU A 74 -3.17 8.39 4.00
N ALA A 75 -3.34 8.96 2.81
CA ALA A 75 -4.64 9.03 2.12
C ALA A 75 -5.22 7.64 1.84
N CYS A 76 -4.40 6.71 1.35
CA CYS A 76 -4.81 5.32 1.14
C CYS A 76 -5.23 4.67 2.47
N MET A 77 -4.48 4.90 3.54
CA MET A 77 -4.78 4.34 4.85
C MET A 77 -6.08 4.88 5.43
N GLU A 78 -6.29 6.19 5.40
CA GLU A 78 -7.53 6.79 5.89
C GLU A 78 -8.75 6.23 5.15
N PHE A 79 -8.69 6.08 3.81
CA PHE A 79 -9.77 5.48 3.03
C PHE A 79 -10.04 4.03 3.44
N LEU A 80 -8.99 3.22 3.56
CA LEU A 80 -9.10 1.79 3.93
C LEU A 80 -9.61 1.60 5.38
N GLN A 81 -9.47 2.61 6.25
CA GLN A 81 -10.06 2.66 7.60
C GLN A 81 -11.50 3.21 7.62
N GLY A 82 -12.00 3.70 6.48
CA GLY A 82 -13.32 4.33 6.38
C GLY A 82 -13.38 5.75 6.93
N GLN A 83 -12.23 6.41 7.11
CA GLN A 83 -12.11 7.77 7.66
C GLN A 83 -11.77 8.81 6.59
N GLY A 84 -11.19 8.38 5.47
CA GLY A 84 -10.68 9.23 4.39
C GLY A 84 -11.49 9.16 3.10
N ARG A 85 -11.04 9.95 2.12
CA ARG A 85 -11.57 9.96 0.76
C ARG A 85 -10.78 9.02 -0.14
N TYR A 86 -11.40 8.62 -1.23
CA TYR A 86 -10.72 7.85 -2.27
C TYR A 86 -9.47 8.63 -2.78
N PRO A 87 -8.27 8.02 -2.82
CA PRO A 87 -7.03 8.70 -3.22
C PRO A 87 -7.10 9.26 -4.65
N ILE A 88 -6.44 10.40 -4.85
CA ILE A 88 -6.36 11.04 -6.17
C ILE A 88 -5.42 10.19 -7.03
N HIS A 89 -5.74 9.99 -8.31
CA HIS A 89 -4.93 9.18 -9.24
C HIS A 89 -4.72 7.69 -8.85
N CYS A 90 -5.59 7.10 -8.04
CA CYS A 90 -5.46 5.70 -7.62
C CYS A 90 -5.42 4.70 -8.79
N VAL A 91 -4.23 4.13 -9.02
CA VAL A 91 -3.95 3.03 -9.95
C VAL A 91 -3.75 1.76 -9.13
N GLY A 92 -4.83 0.98 -9.00
CA GLY A 92 -4.90 -0.16 -8.11
C GLY A 92 -5.27 -1.46 -8.80
N TRP A 93 -4.48 -1.85 -9.81
CA TRP A 93 -4.66 -3.13 -10.50
C TRP A 93 -4.12 -4.26 -9.64
N ARG A 94 -4.86 -5.36 -9.55
CA ARG A 94 -4.41 -6.54 -8.80
C ARG A 94 -3.55 -7.42 -9.71
N PRO A 95 -2.55 -8.12 -9.16
CA PRO A 95 -1.80 -9.13 -9.91
C PRO A 95 -2.72 -10.29 -10.36
N VAL A 96 -2.38 -10.93 -11.48
CA VAL A 96 -2.98 -12.18 -11.97
C VAL A 96 -1.93 -13.26 -12.15
#